data_AF-A0AAX4HBF8-F1
#
_entry.id   AF-A0AAX4HBF8-F1
#
_cell.length_a   1.000
_cell.length_b   1.000
_cell.length_c   1.000
_cell.angle_alpha   90.00
_cell.angle_beta   90.00
_cell.angle_gamma   90.00
#
_symmetry.space_group_name_H-M   'P 1'
#
loop_
_entity.id
_entity.type
_entity.pdbx_description
1 polymer ?
#
loop_
_entity_poly.entity_id
_entity_poly.type
_entity_poly.pdbx_seq_one_letter_code
_entity_poly.pdbx_strand_id
1 'polypeptide(L)'
;MFIPVILICYPVYVSPVPAIHRPSSLLKKSSTTPSSFEMHLMYTLGPDGKRVYTLDKVTADGEITKSAHPARFSPDDKYSRQRVTLKKRYNLLPTQQE
;
A
#
# COMPACT_ATOMS: atom_id res chain seq x y z
N MET A 1 18.05 7.76 -82.28
CA MET A 1 17.83 6.61 -81.39
C MET A 1 18.20 7.02 -79.97
N PHE A 2 17.20 7.44 -79.19
CA PHE A 2 17.35 7.83 -77.79
C PHE A 2 16.85 6.67 -76.93
N ILE A 3 17.76 6.01 -76.22
CA ILE A 3 17.40 5.07 -75.14
C ILE A 3 18.18 5.54 -73.90
N PRO A 4 17.53 6.18 -72.92
CA PRO A 4 18.11 6.38 -71.62
C PRO A 4 17.73 5.18 -70.73
N VAL A 5 18.65 4.24 -70.53
CA VAL A 5 18.51 3.26 -69.44
C VAL A 5 19.00 3.96 -68.17
N ILE A 6 18.05 4.60 -67.49
CA ILE A 6 18.23 5.16 -66.17
C ILE A 6 18.51 3.99 -65.23
N LEU A 7 19.78 3.81 -64.87
CA LEU A 7 20.24 2.92 -63.83
C LEU A 7 19.79 3.50 -62.49
N ILE A 8 18.57 3.16 -62.06
CA ILE A 8 18.06 3.55 -60.74
C ILE A 8 18.81 2.73 -59.69
N CYS A 9 19.89 3.31 -59.19
CA CYS A 9 20.55 2.88 -57.96
C CYS A 9 19.60 3.22 -56.80
N TYR A 10 18.79 2.25 -56.36
CA TYR A 10 18.04 2.37 -55.11
C TYR A 10 19.01 2.08 -53.96
N PRO A 11 19.39 3.06 -53.12
CA PRO A 11 20.09 2.77 -51.89
C PRO A 11 19.15 2.03 -50.95
N VAL A 12 19.58 0.86 -50.47
CA VAL A 12 18.93 0.10 -49.41
C VAL A 12 18.90 0.98 -48.16
N TYR A 13 17.78 1.65 -47.93
CA TYR A 13 17.55 2.46 -46.74
C TYR A 13 17.23 1.52 -45.58
N VAL A 14 18.26 1.08 -44.86
CA VAL A 14 18.11 0.41 -43.57
C VAL A 14 17.53 1.44 -42.60
N SER A 15 16.21 1.38 -42.41
CA SER A 15 15.53 2.24 -41.46
C SER A 15 15.95 1.84 -40.04
N PRO A 16 16.49 2.76 -39.21
CA PRO A 16 16.76 2.44 -37.81
C PRO A 16 15.44 2.20 -37.09
N VAL A 17 15.27 0.99 -36.56
CA VAL A 17 14.14 0.65 -35.67
C VAL A 17 14.20 1.59 -34.47
N PRO A 18 13.14 2.38 -34.18
CA PRO A 18 13.14 3.21 -32.99
C PRO A 18 13.18 2.29 -31.77
N ALA A 19 14.21 2.44 -30.94
CA ALA A 19 14.27 1.83 -29.63
C ALA A 19 13.10 2.38 -28.81
N ILE A 20 11.99 1.65 -28.78
CA ILE A 20 10.88 1.91 -27.88
C ILE A 20 11.45 1.78 -26.47
N HIS A 21 11.75 2.91 -25.86
CA HIS A 21 11.95 2.99 -24.42
C HIS A 21 10.64 2.53 -23.79
N ARG A 22 10.62 1.28 -23.30
CA ARG A 22 9.53 0.75 -22.49
C ARG A 22 9.43 1.67 -21.27
N PRO A 23 8.36 2.46 -21.11
CA PRO A 23 8.23 3.29 -19.93
C PRO A 23 8.16 2.35 -18.72
N SER A 24 9.14 2.48 -17.83
CA SER A 24 9.28 1.73 -16.58
C SER A 24 8.25 2.16 -15.52
N SER A 25 7.10 2.71 -15.94
CA SER A 25 6.12 3.37 -15.06
C SER A 25 4.84 2.56 -14.82
N LEU A 26 4.73 1.32 -15.30
CA LEU A 26 3.62 0.42 -14.95
C LEU A 26 4.04 -0.73 -14.03
N LEU A 27 4.87 -0.43 -13.03
CA LEU A 27 4.94 -1.26 -11.83
C LEU A 27 3.90 -0.74 -10.82
N LYS A 28 2.60 -1.00 -11.06
CA LYS A 28 1.65 -1.10 -9.94
C LYS A 28 1.97 -2.41 -9.21
N LYS A 29 2.98 -2.37 -8.35
CA LYS A 29 3.18 -3.40 -7.33
C LYS A 29 2.11 -3.19 -6.25
N SER A 30 0.97 -3.85 -6.42
CA SER A 30 0.20 -4.32 -5.27
C SER A 30 0.16 -5.84 -5.34
N SER A 31 1.34 -6.45 -5.25
CA SER A 31 1.48 -7.89 -5.02
C SER A 31 1.28 -8.14 -3.53
N THR A 32 0.03 -8.25 -3.11
CA THR A 32 -0.31 -8.82 -1.80
C THR A 32 -0.86 -10.20 -2.08
N THR A 33 -0.01 -11.22 -2.00
CA THR A 33 -0.49 -12.59 -1.82
C THR A 33 -1.32 -12.58 -0.53
N PRO A 34 -2.60 -13.00 -0.53
CA PRO A 34 -3.40 -12.99 0.68
C PRO A 34 -2.86 -14.07 1.62
N SER A 35 -2.01 -13.65 2.55
CA SER A 35 -1.78 -14.40 3.80
C SER A 35 -3.14 -14.49 4.49
N SER A 36 -3.66 -15.71 4.64
CA SER A 36 -5.00 -16.01 5.15
C SER A 36 -5.25 -15.56 6.60
N PHE A 37 -4.23 -15.03 7.29
CA PHE A 37 -4.29 -14.56 8.67
C PHE A 37 -4.23 -13.04 8.83
N GLU A 38 -4.28 -12.26 7.74
CA GLU A 38 -4.29 -10.81 7.87
C GLU A 38 -5.66 -10.27 8.31
N MET A 39 -5.60 -9.44 9.33
CA MET A 39 -6.72 -8.72 9.91
C MET A 39 -7.04 -7.49 9.07
N HIS A 40 -7.86 -7.66 8.03
CA HIS A 40 -8.21 -6.61 7.06
C HIS A 40 -9.27 -5.63 7.57
N LEU A 41 -9.97 -5.96 8.66
CA LEU A 41 -11.07 -5.13 9.14
C LEU A 41 -10.52 -3.94 9.93
N MET A 42 -10.87 -2.75 9.46
CA MET A 42 -10.49 -1.47 10.04
C MET A 42 -11.72 -0.72 10.57
N TYR A 43 -11.50 0.31 11.40
CA TYR A 43 -12.58 1.17 11.89
C TYR A 43 -12.12 2.61 12.19
N THR A 44 -13.08 3.53 12.18
CA THR A 44 -12.99 4.87 12.79
C THR A 44 -14.05 5.04 13.86
N LEU A 45 -13.92 6.08 14.70
CA LEU A 45 -14.92 6.42 15.72
C LEU A 45 -15.85 7.49 15.16
N GLY A 46 -17.14 7.17 15.07
CA GLY A 46 -18.17 8.13 14.67
C GLY A 46 -18.43 9.19 15.74
N PRO A 47 -19.21 10.24 15.42
CA PRO A 47 -19.59 11.29 16.36
C PRO A 47 -20.44 10.76 17.54
N ASP A 48 -21.07 9.62 17.37
CA ASP A 48 -21.83 8.89 18.39
C ASP A 48 -20.97 7.96 19.25
N GLY A 49 -19.65 7.93 19.02
CA GLY A 49 -18.71 7.04 19.69
C GLY A 49 -18.79 5.58 19.24
N LYS A 50 -19.62 5.24 18.25
CA LYS A 50 -19.70 3.89 17.68
C LYS A 50 -18.62 3.68 16.64
N ARG A 51 -18.23 2.41 16.45
CA ARG A 51 -17.23 2.03 15.45
C ARG A 51 -17.90 1.95 14.08
N VAL A 52 -17.36 2.68 13.11
CA VAL A 52 -17.73 2.57 11.68
C VAL A 52 -16.65 1.73 11.01
N TYR A 53 -17.04 0.58 10.47
CA TYR A 53 -16.11 -0.40 9.91
C TYR A 53 -15.82 -0.15 8.43
N THR A 54 -14.59 -0.42 8.03
CA THR A 54 -14.11 -0.27 6.65
C THR A 54 -12.98 -1.25 6.35
N LEU A 55 -12.69 -1.48 5.06
CA LEU A 55 -11.51 -2.22 4.60
C LEU A 55 -10.38 -1.26 4.17
N ASP A 56 -10.70 0.02 3.98
CA ASP A 56 -9.74 1.01 3.55
C ASP A 56 -8.82 1.43 4.68
N LYS A 57 -7.57 1.76 4.36
CA LYS A 57 -6.60 2.25 5.37
C LYS A 57 -6.81 3.71 5.73
N VAL A 58 -7.41 4.48 4.83
CA VAL A 58 -7.70 5.91 4.98
C VAL A 58 -9.13 6.14 4.52
N THR A 59 -9.92 6.88 5.31
CA THR A 59 -11.29 7.24 4.96
C THR A 59 -11.34 8.34 3.90
N ALA A 60 -12.52 8.57 3.32
CA ALA A 60 -12.72 9.66 2.35
C ALA A 60 -12.39 11.05 2.94
N ASP A 61 -12.54 11.20 4.26
CA ASP A 61 -12.24 12.42 5.01
C ASP A 61 -10.75 12.55 5.38
N GLY A 62 -9.92 11.56 5.02
CA GLY A 62 -8.49 11.54 5.31
C GLY A 62 -8.10 11.01 6.69
N GLU A 63 -9.06 10.53 7.50
CA GLU A 63 -8.76 9.93 8.81
C GLU A 63 -8.11 8.55 8.63
N ILE A 64 -7.03 8.31 9.38
CA ILE A 64 -6.33 7.01 9.41
C ILE A 64 -7.15 6.02 10.23
N THR A 65 -7.52 4.91 9.60
CA THR A 65 -8.32 3.86 10.24
C THR A 65 -7.47 2.99 11.16
N LYS A 66 -8.09 2.44 12.21
CA LYS A 66 -7.45 1.56 13.19
C LYS A 66 -7.87 0.12 12.97
N SER A 67 -7.03 -0.85 13.31
CA SER A 67 -7.39 -2.27 13.22
C SER A 67 -8.55 -2.58 14.18
N ALA A 68 -9.62 -3.19 13.67
CA ALA A 68 -10.78 -3.60 14.48
C ALA A 68 -10.45 -4.70 15.48
N HIS A 69 -9.31 -5.37 15.29
CA HIS A 69 -8.91 -6.53 16.05
C HIS A 69 -8.00 -6.16 17.22
N PRO A 70 -8.17 -6.81 18.38
CA PRO A 70 -7.32 -6.56 19.54
C PRO A 70 -5.89 -7.06 19.28
N ALA A 71 -4.93 -6.44 19.97
CA ALA A 71 -3.55 -6.90 19.95
C ALA A 71 -3.45 -8.36 20.45
N ARG A 72 -2.64 -9.18 19.78
CA ARG A 72 -2.43 -10.57 20.16
C ARG A 72 -1.90 -10.67 21.58
N PHE A 73 -2.52 -11.52 22.39
CA PHE A 73 -2.00 -11.89 23.69
C PHE A 73 -0.93 -12.99 23.53
N SER A 74 0.23 -12.76 24.15
CA SER A 74 1.32 -13.72 24.24
C SER A 74 1.70 -13.91 25.70
N PRO A 75 1.69 -15.13 26.23
CA PRO A 75 2.14 -15.41 27.59
C PRO A 75 3.61 -15.02 27.83
N ASP A 76 4.44 -15.12 26.79
CA ASP A 76 5.88 -14.84 26.76
C ASP A 76 6.23 -13.38 26.37
N ASP A 77 5.29 -12.45 26.54
CA ASP A 77 5.49 -11.04 26.19
C ASP A 77 6.55 -10.36 27.07
N LYS A 78 7.78 -10.27 26.53
CA LYS A 78 8.96 -9.61 27.12
C LYS A 78 8.71 -8.14 27.50
N TYR A 79 7.78 -7.45 26.84
CA TYR A 79 7.53 -6.01 27.03
C TYR A 79 6.33 -5.70 27.94
N SER A 80 5.77 -6.72 28.60
CA SER A 80 4.63 -6.59 29.51
C SER A 80 4.87 -5.58 30.63
N ARG A 81 6.03 -5.64 31.30
CA ARG A 81 6.40 -4.72 32.40
C ARG A 81 6.44 -3.27 31.92
N GLN A 82 7.06 -3.02 30.77
CA GLN A 82 7.24 -1.69 30.18
C GLN A 82 5.88 -1.10 29.81
N ARG A 83 4.99 -1.90 29.21
CA ARG A 83 3.63 -1.49 28.88
C ARG A 83 2.85 -1.04 30.11
N VAL A 84 2.93 -1.79 31.21
CA VAL A 84 2.25 -1.44 32.47
C VAL A 84 2.83 -0.17 33.08
N THR A 85 4.16 -0.02 33.11
CA THR A 85 4.81 1.19 33.64
C THR A 85 4.43 2.44 32.84
N LEU A 86 4.36 2.35 31.51
CA LEU A 86 3.90 3.46 30.67
C LEU A 86 2.45 3.84 30.98
N LYS A 87 1.54 2.86 31.04
CA LYS A 87 0.13 3.13 31.38
C LYS A 87 -0.01 3.78 32.76
N LYS A 88 0.79 3.35 33.74
CA LYS A 88 0.83 3.97 35.09
C LYS A 88 1.27 5.43 35.06
N ARG A 89 2.34 5.77 34.33
CA ARG A 89 2.87 7.14 34.27
C ARG A 89 1.89 8.14 33.67
N TYR A 90 1.06 7.70 32.73
CA TYR A 90 0.07 8.53 32.06
C TYR A 90 -1.34 8.41 32.66
N ASN A 91 -1.49 7.74 33.80
CA ASN A 91 -2.79 7.48 34.45
C ASN A 91 -3.82 6.83 33.50
N LEU A 92 -3.35 5.94 32.62
CA LEU A 92 -4.15 5.21 31.64
C LEU A 92 -4.52 3.79 32.10
N LEU A 93 -4.31 3.47 33.38
CA LEU A 93 -4.79 2.21 33.92
C LEU A 93 -6.29 2.30 34.17
N PRO A 94 -7.05 1.23 33.83
CA PRO A 94 -8.49 1.20 34.11
C PRO A 94 -8.80 1.27 35.60
N THR A 95 -7.88 0.88 36.48
CA THR A 95 -8.04 0.96 37.94
C THR A 95 -7.86 2.37 38.51
N GLN A 96 -7.43 3.35 37.68
CA GLN A 96 -7.18 4.74 38.09
C GLN A 96 -8.24 5.71 37.58
N GLN A 97 -9.17 5.24 36.76
CA GLN A 97 -10.30 6.04 36.28
C GLN A 97 -11.39 5.99 37.36
N GLU A 98 -11.85 7.15 37.84
CA GLU A 98 -13.00 7.27 38.76
C GLU A 98 -14.30 6.76 38.11
#